data_AF-A0A2E0BI76-F1
#
_entry.id   AF-A0A2E0BI76-F1
#
_cell.length_a   1.000
_cell.length_b   1.000
_cell.length_c   1.000
_cell.angle_alpha   90.00
_cell.angle_beta   90.00
_cell.angle_gamma   90.00
#
_symmetry.space_group_name_H-M   'P 1'
#
loop_
_entity.id
_entity.type
_entity.pdbx_description
1 polymer ?
#
loop_
_entity_poly.entity_id
_entity_poly.type
_entity_poly.pdbx_seq_one_letter_code
_entity_poly.pdbx_strand_id
1 'polypeptide(L)' 'PNLYSAFGHSHYGMGMAPATGKFITNYIMEEPQNIDLTPIKLDRFF' A
#
# COMPACT_ATOMS: atom_id res chain seq x y z
N PRO A 1 10.00 13.35 6.31
CA PRO A 1 9.52 13.53 4.91
C PRO A 1 10.01 12.34 4.06
N ASN A 2 9.22 11.85 3.11
CA ASN A 2 9.57 10.71 2.23
C ASN A 2 9.73 9.35 2.94
N LEU A 3 8.90 9.08 3.95
CA LEU A 3 8.80 7.75 4.57
C LEU A 3 7.58 7.03 4.01
N TYR A 4 7.79 5.85 3.45
CA TYR A 4 6.73 4.98 2.93
C TYR A 4 6.72 3.69 3.74
N SER A 5 5.53 3.21 4.08
CA SER A 5 5.36 1.98 4.85
C SER A 5 4.19 1.17 4.31
N ALA A 6 4.40 -0.13 4.17
CA ALA A 6 3.38 -1.09 3.77
C ALA A 6 3.30 -2.21 4.82
N PHE A 7 2.36 -2.09 5.74
CA PHE A 7 2.17 -2.99 6.88
C PHE A 7 0.72 -3.45 6.98
N GLY A 8 0.42 -4.37 7.90
CA GLY A 8 -0.95 -4.87 8.12
C GLY A 8 -1.33 -6.09 7.29
N HIS A 9 -0.38 -6.74 6.62
CA HIS A 9 -0.63 -7.93 5.78
C HIS A 9 -0.91 -9.23 6.57
N SER A 10 -0.78 -9.22 7.91
CA SER A 10 -0.91 -10.41 8.76
C SER A 10 -0.10 -11.61 8.21
N HIS A 11 -0.66 -12.81 8.19
CA HIS A 11 0.00 -14.02 7.67
C HIS A 11 -0.04 -14.15 6.14
N TYR A 12 -0.65 -13.20 5.43
CA TYR A 12 -0.75 -13.19 3.97
C TYR A 12 0.38 -12.40 3.29
N GLY A 13 1.31 -11.83 4.08
CA GLY A 13 2.36 -10.93 3.58
C GLY A 13 3.22 -11.52 2.47
N MET A 14 3.59 -12.80 2.56
CA MET A 14 4.43 -13.44 1.53
C MET A 14 3.73 -13.52 0.17
N GLY A 15 2.43 -13.83 0.15
CA GLY A 15 1.65 -13.86 -1.09
C GLY A 15 1.39 -12.48 -1.68
N MET A 16 1.27 -11.45 -0.83
CA MET A 16 1.01 -10.08 -1.27
C MET A 16 2.26 -9.28 -1.63
N ALA A 17 3.46 -9.72 -1.21
CA ALA A 17 4.70 -8.96 -1.37
C ALA A 17 4.96 -8.41 -2.79
N PRO A 18 4.77 -9.18 -3.89
CA PRO A 18 4.99 -8.65 -5.24
C PRO A 18 4.01 -7.52 -5.62
N ALA A 19 2.72 -7.68 -5.27
CA ALA A 19 1.71 -6.68 -5.57
C ALA A 19 1.91 -5.40 -4.73
N THR A 20 2.22 -5.56 -3.44
CA THR A 20 2.55 -4.46 -2.54
C THR A 20 3.78 -3.68 -3.02
N GLY A 21 4.83 -4.37 -3.48
CA GLY A 21 6.02 -3.74 -4.04
C GLY A 21 5.70 -2.87 -5.25
N LYS A 22 4.94 -3.41 -6.21
CA LYS A 22 4.47 -2.65 -7.39
C LYS A 22 3.66 -1.43 -6.97
N PHE A 23 2.74 -1.58 -6.03
CA PHE A 23 1.91 -0.49 -5.54
C PHE A 23 2.75 0.65 -4.94
N ILE A 24 3.71 0.32 -4.05
CA ILE A 24 4.59 1.33 -3.43
C ILE A 24 5.45 2.04 -4.48
N THR A 25 6.02 1.31 -5.45
CA THR A 25 6.78 1.92 -6.56
C THR A 25 5.93 2.91 -7.33
N ASN A 26 4.74 2.52 -7.76
CA ASN A 26 3.85 3.39 -8.52
C ASN A 26 3.43 4.62 -7.70
N TYR A 27 3.19 4.45 -6.40
CA TYR A 27 2.86 5.56 -5.50
C TYR A 27 4.01 6.57 -5.40
N ILE A 28 5.26 6.10 -5.28
CA ILE A 28 6.46 6.94 -5.27
C ILE A 28 6.65 7.67 -6.61
N MET A 29 6.30 7.01 -7.72
CA MET A 29 6.43 7.55 -9.08
C MET A 29 5.23 8.40 -9.52
N GLU A 30 4.25 8.62 -8.64
CA GLU A 30 3.01 9.35 -8.94
C GLU A 30 2.21 8.75 -10.12
N GLU A 31 2.31 7.44 -10.33
CA GLU A 31 1.57 6.73 -11.37
C GLU A 31 0.11 6.45 -10.96
N PRO A 32 -0.87 6.63 -11.87
CA PRO A 32 -2.28 6.41 -11.56
C PRO A 32 -2.54 4.95 -11.15
N GLN A 33 -3.15 4.76 -9.97
CA GLN A 33 -3.56 3.45 -9.46
C GLN A 33 -5.07 3.27 -9.59
N ASN A 34 -5.52 2.18 -10.20
CA ASN A 34 -6.94 1.82 -10.28
C ASN A 34 -7.37 0.95 -9.08
N ILE A 35 -7.14 1.45 -7.87
CA ILE A 35 -7.40 0.73 -6.62
C ILE A 35 -7.98 1.71 -5.60
N ASP A 36 -9.10 1.36 -4.97
CA ASP A 36 -9.63 2.13 -3.84
C ASP A 36 -8.81 1.86 -2.57
N LEU A 37 -8.20 2.93 -2.05
CA LEU A 37 -7.35 2.87 -0.85
C LEU A 37 -8.13 3.10 0.44
N THR A 38 -9.41 3.48 0.36
CA THR A 38 -10.26 3.75 1.53
C THR A 38 -10.17 2.65 2.61
N PRO A 39 -10.16 1.34 2.29
CA PRO A 39 -10.08 0.28 3.30
C PRO A 39 -8.74 0.22 4.07
N ILE A 40 -7.67 0.78 3.53
CA ILE A 40 -6.31 0.70 4.10
C ILE A 40 -5.73 2.05 4.51
N LYS A 41 -6.53 3.12 4.46
CA LYS A 41 -6.12 4.42 4.97
C LYS A 41 -5.75 4.35 6.47
N LEU A 42 -4.80 5.19 6.85
CA LEU A 42 -4.27 5.25 8.22
C LEU A 42 -5.32 5.79 9.20
N ASP A 43 -6.17 6.71 8.73
CA ASP A 43 -7.20 7.42 9.48
C ASP A 43 -8.58 6.74 9.41
N ARG A 44 -8.71 5.54 8.84
CA ARG A 44 -9.99 4.85 8.59
C ARG A 44 -10.85 4.54 9.84
N PHE A 45 -10.32 4.75 11.03
CA PHE A 45 -10.98 4.46 12.31
C PHE A 45 -11.29 5.71 13.14
N PHE A 46 -11.01 6.90 12.61
CA PHE A 46 -11.26 8.19 13.26
C PHE A 46 -12.28 9.00 12.48
#